data_AF-A0A348NR81-F1
#
_entry.id   AF-A0A348NR81-F1
#
_cell.length_a   1.000
_cell.length_b   1.000
_cell.length_c   1.000
_cell.angle_alpha   90.00
_cell.angle_beta   90.00
_cell.angle_gamma   90.00
#
_symmetry.space_group_name_H-M   'P 1'
#
loop_
_entity.id
_entity.type
_entity.pdbx_description
1 polymer ?
#
loop_
_entity_poly.entity_id
_entity_poly.type
_entity_poly.pdbx_seq_one_letter_code
_entity_poly.pdbx_strand_id
1 'polypeptide(L)'
;MRVVVLNFDITWWLAAVFVFDLTIRGWAIVVIPRNRLPTSAMAWLLAIYFVPFVGLLLFLLIGNPRLPRVRRRKQRRINEYIRGATENLEFGSLRPDAPTWFTSLVRMNRNLGAMPLAGDNTVTLIAEYQESLDAMAEAVRGARHYAHIEFYILQSDAATDNLFRAMEEACARGITVRVLLDHWANRGKPNYKATLKRLDTMGAQWHLMLPVQPLKGKYQRPDLRNHRKLLVVDGDVAFMGSQNVTDSTYNLPKNIRRGLHWVDLMVRLQGPVVASVNSVFLSDWYSETDEELSAEFDVENIDTGPGDLDAQVVPSGPGFESENNLRLFLGLLYAAERKVTIVSPYFVPDESLLLAVTTACQRG
;
A
#
# COMPACT_ATOMS: atom_id res chain seq x y z
N MET A 1 -39.89 19.27 -54.81
CA MET A 1 -38.93 18.93 -53.75
C MET A 1 -38.72 20.16 -52.88
N ARG A 2 -39.35 20.26 -51.70
CA ARG A 2 -39.11 21.39 -50.78
C ARG A 2 -37.84 21.09 -50.00
N VAL A 3 -36.77 21.82 -50.30
CA VAL A 3 -35.54 21.81 -49.50
C VAL A 3 -35.85 22.60 -48.23
N VAL A 4 -35.97 21.90 -47.10
CA VAL A 4 -36.06 22.52 -45.78
C VAL A 4 -34.65 22.98 -45.43
N VAL A 5 -34.42 24.29 -45.54
CA VAL A 5 -33.18 24.92 -45.07
C VAL A 5 -33.30 25.07 -43.56
N LEU A 6 -32.66 24.18 -42.80
CA LEU A 6 -32.55 24.31 -41.35
C LEU A 6 -31.55 25.45 -41.05
N ASN A 7 -32.07 26.63 -40.73
CA ASN A 7 -31.26 27.71 -40.18
C ASN A 7 -30.93 27.38 -38.72
N PHE A 8 -29.71 26.89 -38.47
CA PHE A 8 -29.15 26.70 -37.14
C PHE A 8 -28.79 28.05 -36.53
N ASP A 9 -29.81 28.74 -36.00
CA ASP A 9 -29.67 29.96 -35.22
C ASP A 9 -29.02 29.69 -33.84
N ILE A 10 -28.41 30.71 -33.23
CA ILE A 10 -27.72 30.66 -31.93
C ILE A 10 -28.61 30.10 -30.80
N THR A 11 -29.92 30.26 -30.95
CA THR A 11 -30.97 29.73 -30.08
C THR A 11 -30.97 28.20 -30.02
N TRP A 12 -30.73 27.51 -31.14
CA TRP A 12 -30.62 26.05 -31.16
C TRP A 12 -29.37 25.54 -30.44
N TRP A 13 -28.27 26.28 -30.53
CA TRP A 13 -27.04 25.97 -29.79
C TRP A 13 -27.23 26.13 -28.28
N LEU A 14 -27.89 27.21 -27.84
CA LEU A 14 -28.21 27.42 -26.43
C LEU A 14 -29.15 26.34 -25.89
N ALA A 15 -30.18 25.96 -26.65
CA ALA A 15 -31.08 24.87 -26.28
C ALA A 15 -30.34 23.52 -26.18
N ALA A 16 -29.46 23.21 -27.15
CA ALA A 16 -28.66 21.99 -27.13
C ALA A 16 -27.71 21.93 -25.92
N VAL A 17 -27.02 23.03 -25.61
CA VAL A 17 -26.14 23.14 -24.43
C VAL A 17 -26.94 22.96 -23.14
N PHE A 18 -28.13 23.56 -23.04
CA PHE A 18 -29.00 23.42 -21.88
C PHE A 18 -29.50 21.99 -21.68
N VAL A 19 -29.98 21.33 -22.74
CA VAL A 19 -30.41 19.93 -22.68
C VAL A 19 -29.25 19.02 -22.30
N PHE A 20 -28.05 19.27 -22.84
CA PHE A 20 -26.85 18.52 -22.50
C PHE A 20 -26.46 18.70 -21.02
N ASP A 21 -26.50 19.92 -20.49
CA ASP A 21 -26.28 20.20 -19.06
C ASP A 21 -27.27 19.44 -18.16
N LEU A 22 -28.57 19.51 -18.44
CA LEU A 22 -29.59 18.78 -17.69
C LEU A 22 -29.36 17.27 -17.74
N THR A 23 -28.94 16.75 -18.89
CA THR A 23 -28.61 15.33 -19.07
C THR A 23 -27.41 14.93 -18.21
N ILE A 24 -26.35 15.76 -18.17
CA ILE A 24 -25.18 15.53 -17.31
C ILE A 24 -25.59 15.49 -15.84
N ARG A 25 -26.40 16.46 -15.38
CA ARG A 25 -26.86 16.54 -13.99
C ARG A 25 -27.73 15.34 -13.60
N GLY A 26 -28.69 14.98 -14.45
CA GLY A 26 -29.56 13.82 -14.23
C GLY A 26 -28.77 12.52 -14.17
N TRP A 27 -27.82 12.34 -15.09
CA TRP A 27 -26.89 11.21 -15.08
C TRP A 27 -26.02 11.19 -13.81
N ALA A 28 -25.47 12.33 -13.41
CA ALA A 28 -24.61 12.46 -12.24
C ALA A 28 -25.33 12.03 -10.95
N ILE A 29 -26.58 12.45 -10.75
CA ILE A 29 -27.40 12.07 -9.59
C ILE A 29 -27.58 10.54 -9.50
N VAL A 30 -27.75 9.86 -10.64
CA VAL A 30 -27.97 8.41 -10.66
C VAL A 30 -26.67 7.61 -10.54
N VAL A 31 -25.58 8.10 -11.13
CA VAL A 31 -24.33 7.33 -11.29
C VAL A 31 -23.32 7.60 -10.19
N ILE A 32 -23.20 8.84 -9.71
CA ILE A 32 -22.14 9.25 -8.77
C ILE A 32 -22.33 8.62 -7.38
N PRO A 33 -23.54 8.58 -6.78
CA PRO A 33 -23.72 7.97 -5.46
C PRO A 33 -23.43 6.46 -5.41
N ARG A 34 -23.44 5.76 -6.56
CA ARG A 34 -23.24 4.31 -6.59
C ARG A 34 -21.83 3.94 -6.12
N ASN A 35 -21.74 3.12 -5.07
CA ASN A 35 -20.49 2.59 -4.51
C ASN A 35 -19.48 3.68 -4.10
N ARG A 36 -19.97 4.82 -3.58
CA ARG A 36 -19.12 5.89 -3.05
C ARG A 36 -19.62 6.31 -1.67
N LEU A 37 -18.69 6.78 -0.84
CA LEU A 37 -19.02 7.42 0.43
C LEU A 37 -19.92 8.64 0.17
N PRO A 38 -20.93 8.90 1.02
CA PRO A 38 -21.87 10.02 0.84
C PRO A 38 -21.17 11.37 0.67
N THR A 39 -20.13 11.62 1.46
CA THR A 39 -19.33 12.87 1.42
C THR A 39 -18.61 13.04 0.07
N SER A 40 -17.99 11.99 -0.44
CA SER A 40 -17.32 12.00 -1.75
C SER A 40 -18.33 12.15 -2.90
N ALA A 41 -19.45 11.44 -2.84
CA ALA A 41 -20.51 11.56 -3.83
C ALA A 41 -21.08 12.98 -3.84
N MET A 42 -21.34 13.58 -2.67
CA MET A 42 -21.84 14.93 -2.53
C MET A 42 -20.86 15.96 -3.10
N ALA A 43 -19.55 15.83 -2.84
CA ALA A 43 -18.54 16.74 -3.40
C ALA A 43 -18.56 16.73 -4.94
N TRP A 44 -18.67 15.56 -5.56
CA TRP A 44 -18.76 15.44 -7.02
C TRP A 44 -20.07 15.96 -7.59
N LEU A 45 -21.19 15.71 -6.90
CA LEU A 45 -22.49 16.26 -7.28
C LEU A 45 -22.48 17.79 -7.23
N LEU A 46 -21.92 18.39 -6.18
CA LEU A 46 -21.78 19.84 -6.06
C LEU A 46 -20.87 20.41 -7.15
N ALA A 47 -19.73 19.77 -7.43
CA ALA A 47 -18.82 20.20 -8.49
C ALA A 47 -19.50 20.21 -9.87
N ILE A 48 -20.26 19.16 -10.21
CA ILE A 48 -21.02 19.07 -11.45
C ILE A 48 -22.23 20.01 -11.44
N TYR A 49 -22.83 20.27 -10.29
CA TYR A 49 -23.96 21.19 -10.19
C TYR A 49 -23.53 22.65 -10.45
N PHE A 50 -22.42 23.10 -9.88
CA PHE A 50 -21.96 24.48 -10.04
C PHE A 50 -21.18 24.69 -11.35
N VAL A 51 -20.39 23.71 -11.78
CA VAL A 51 -19.54 23.81 -12.97
C VAL A 51 -19.62 22.49 -13.77
N PRO A 52 -20.73 22.21 -14.47
CA PRO A 52 -21.05 20.89 -15.04
C PRO A 52 -20.00 20.31 -15.97
N PHE A 53 -19.48 21.10 -16.91
CA PHE A 53 -18.48 20.64 -17.87
C PHE A 53 -17.14 20.32 -17.21
N VAL A 54 -16.66 21.21 -16.33
CA VAL A 54 -15.39 21.04 -15.62
C VAL A 54 -15.52 19.93 -14.57
N GLY A 55 -16.61 19.91 -13.81
CA GLY A 55 -16.91 18.89 -12.82
C GLY A 55 -17.02 17.50 -13.45
N LEU A 56 -17.68 17.37 -14.61
CA LEU A 56 -17.76 16.11 -15.34
C LEU A 56 -16.39 15.68 -15.85
N LEU A 57 -15.62 16.59 -16.45
CA LEU A 57 -14.27 16.31 -16.92
C LEU A 57 -13.38 15.79 -15.78
N LEU A 58 -13.35 16.51 -14.65
CA LEU A 58 -12.61 16.10 -13.46
C LEU A 58 -13.12 14.76 -12.91
N PHE A 59 -14.44 14.55 -12.88
CA PHE A 59 -15.02 13.29 -12.43
C PHE A 59 -14.60 12.11 -13.32
N LEU A 60 -14.55 12.30 -14.64
CA LEU A 60 -14.11 11.27 -15.57
C LEU A 60 -12.60 10.97 -15.44
N LEU A 61 -11.79 11.97 -15.08
CA LEU A 61 -10.35 11.81 -14.88
C LEU A 61 -9.99 11.13 -13.55
N ILE A 62 -10.63 11.52 -12.44
CA ILE A 62 -10.24 11.10 -11.08
C ILE A 62 -11.39 10.57 -10.20
N GLY A 63 -12.65 10.69 -10.63
CA GLY A 63 -13.83 10.35 -9.83
C GLY A 63 -14.18 8.86 -9.73
N ASN A 64 -13.50 7.96 -10.46
CA ASN A 64 -13.67 6.51 -10.30
C ASN A 64 -12.53 5.93 -9.45
N PRO A 65 -12.70 5.54 -8.18
CA PRO A 65 -11.60 5.14 -7.30
C PRO A 65 -10.84 3.89 -7.72
N ARG A 66 -11.32 3.10 -8.69
CA ARG A 66 -10.80 1.75 -8.96
C ARG A 66 -9.58 1.76 -9.89
N LEU A 67 -8.64 0.84 -9.63
CA LEU A 67 -7.54 0.54 -10.55
C LEU A 67 -8.04 0.03 -11.93
N PRO A 68 -7.22 0.16 -13.00
CA PRO A 68 -7.52 -0.39 -14.33
C PRO A 68 -7.87 -1.88 -14.28
N ARG A 69 -8.78 -2.32 -15.18
CA ARG A 69 -9.32 -3.69 -15.19
C ARG A 69 -8.22 -4.76 -15.23
N VAL A 70 -7.17 -4.53 -16.02
CA VAL A 70 -6.03 -5.45 -16.15
C VAL A 70 -5.34 -5.68 -14.81
N ARG A 71 -5.03 -4.60 -14.09
CA ARG A 71 -4.36 -4.68 -12.78
C ARG A 71 -5.23 -5.36 -11.72
N ARG A 72 -6.54 -5.10 -11.72
CA ARG A 72 -7.48 -5.81 -10.83
C ARG A 72 -7.54 -7.31 -11.12
N ARG A 73 -7.44 -7.72 -12.40
CA ARG A 73 -7.38 -9.15 -12.75
C ARG A 73 -6.10 -9.80 -12.25
N LYS A 74 -4.95 -9.13 -12.40
CA LYS A 74 -3.68 -9.60 -11.83
C LYS A 74 -3.78 -9.81 -10.32
N GLN A 75 -4.29 -8.80 -9.60
CA GLN A 75 -4.43 -8.87 -8.16
C GLN A 75 -5.38 -9.98 -7.71
N ARG A 76 -6.49 -10.21 -8.43
CA ARG A 76 -7.38 -11.35 -8.14
C ARG A 76 -6.68 -12.69 -8.33
N ARG A 77 -5.91 -12.85 -9.41
CA ARG A 77 -5.14 -14.08 -9.67
C ARG A 77 -4.12 -14.36 -8.56
N ILE A 78 -3.41 -13.32 -8.09
CA ILE A 78 -2.47 -13.45 -6.99
C ILE A 78 -3.19 -13.78 -5.69
N ASN A 79 -4.29 -13.09 -5.37
CA ASN A 79 -5.06 -13.38 -4.16
C ASN A 79 -5.60 -14.82 -4.20
N GLU A 80 -6.01 -15.32 -5.36
CA GLU A 80 -6.43 -16.72 -5.55
C GLU A 80 -5.25 -17.69 -5.38
N TYR A 81 -4.07 -17.37 -5.89
CA TYR A 81 -2.85 -18.17 -5.70
C TYR A 81 -2.44 -18.21 -4.23
N ILE A 82 -2.31 -17.05 -3.57
CA ILE A 82 -2.01 -16.95 -2.14
C ILE A 82 -3.07 -17.73 -1.37
N ARG A 83 -4.36 -17.50 -1.63
CA ARG A 83 -5.44 -18.22 -0.94
C ARG A 83 -5.32 -19.72 -1.14
N GLY A 84 -5.08 -20.20 -2.35
CA GLY A 84 -4.92 -21.64 -2.62
C GLY A 84 -3.69 -22.22 -1.93
N ALA A 85 -2.60 -21.47 -1.85
CA ALA A 85 -1.38 -21.88 -1.16
C ALA A 85 -1.49 -21.82 0.37
N THR A 86 -2.35 -20.95 0.92
CA THR A 86 -2.51 -20.74 2.36
C THR A 86 -3.80 -21.32 2.94
N GLU A 87 -4.71 -21.86 2.11
CA GLU A 87 -6.09 -22.23 2.50
C GLU A 87 -6.14 -23.21 3.68
N ASN A 88 -5.13 -24.06 3.79
CA ASN A 88 -5.00 -25.09 4.82
C ASN A 88 -3.73 -24.98 5.66
N LEU A 89 -3.00 -23.86 5.59
CA LEU A 89 -1.76 -23.68 6.31
C LEU A 89 -1.96 -22.70 7.46
N GLU A 90 -1.77 -23.19 8.68
CA GLU A 90 -1.35 -22.37 9.80
C GLU A 90 0.15 -22.56 9.90
N PHE A 91 0.89 -21.45 9.87
CA PHE A 91 2.34 -21.56 9.90
C PHE A 91 2.81 -21.66 11.35
N GLY A 92 3.70 -22.59 11.66
CA GLY A 92 4.21 -22.79 13.02
C GLY A 92 3.16 -23.28 14.03
N SER A 93 3.52 -23.21 15.30
CA SER A 93 2.73 -23.64 16.45
C SER A 93 1.96 -22.46 17.03
N LEU A 94 0.63 -22.51 16.95
CA LEU A 94 -0.21 -21.46 17.54
C LEU A 94 -0.27 -21.56 19.06
N ARG A 95 -0.45 -20.41 19.72
CA ARG A 95 -0.65 -20.39 21.16
C ARG A 95 -1.96 -21.07 21.57
N PRO A 96 -1.95 -21.90 22.62
CA PRO A 96 -3.18 -22.48 23.15
C PRO A 96 -4.07 -21.40 23.79
N ASP A 97 -5.36 -21.72 23.95
CA ASP A 97 -6.35 -20.93 24.71
C ASP A 97 -6.55 -19.49 24.21
N ALA A 98 -6.44 -19.28 22.89
CA ALA A 98 -6.70 -17.98 22.29
C ALA A 98 -8.15 -17.51 22.57
N PRO A 99 -8.35 -16.25 23.02
CA PRO A 99 -9.67 -15.76 23.37
C PRO A 99 -10.59 -15.69 22.14
N THR A 100 -11.90 -15.84 22.35
CA THR A 100 -12.91 -15.90 21.27
C THR A 100 -12.91 -14.66 20.37
N TRP A 101 -12.62 -13.48 20.94
CA TRP A 101 -12.50 -12.25 20.14
C TRP A 101 -11.32 -12.35 19.16
N PHE A 102 -10.19 -12.91 19.57
CA PHE A 102 -8.99 -13.03 18.75
C PHE A 102 -9.22 -14.01 17.60
N THR A 103 -9.73 -15.20 17.88
CA THR A 103 -10.01 -16.22 16.85
C THR A 103 -11.03 -15.74 15.81
N SER A 104 -12.00 -14.91 16.23
CA SER A 104 -12.97 -14.27 15.33
C SER A 104 -12.31 -13.25 14.40
N LEU A 105 -11.39 -12.42 14.93
CA LEU A 105 -10.64 -11.44 14.13
C LEU A 105 -9.67 -12.12 13.15
N VAL A 106 -8.96 -13.15 13.59
CA VAL A 106 -8.05 -13.95 12.74
C VAL A 106 -8.82 -14.54 11.55
N ARG A 107 -9.99 -15.14 11.82
CA ARG A 107 -10.85 -15.72 10.78
C ARG A 107 -11.38 -14.66 9.82
N MET A 108 -11.80 -13.51 10.34
CA MET A 108 -12.22 -12.39 9.51
C MET A 108 -11.08 -11.94 8.58
N ASN A 109 -9.89 -11.71 9.11
CA ASN A 109 -8.73 -11.30 8.33
C ASN A 109 -8.32 -12.35 7.29
N ARG A 110 -8.38 -13.65 7.63
CA ARG A 110 -8.13 -14.75 6.68
C ARG A 110 -9.15 -14.72 5.54
N ASN A 111 -10.43 -14.54 5.85
CA ASN A 111 -11.49 -14.46 4.83
C ASN A 111 -11.35 -13.24 3.91
N LEU A 112 -10.90 -12.11 4.44
CA LEU A 112 -10.83 -10.85 3.71
C LEU A 112 -9.50 -10.62 2.98
N GLY A 113 -8.41 -11.16 3.51
CA GLY A 113 -7.03 -10.91 3.04
C GLY A 113 -6.28 -12.14 2.57
N ALA A 114 -6.84 -13.34 2.73
CA ALA A 114 -6.21 -14.63 2.40
C ALA A 114 -4.88 -14.92 3.15
N MET A 115 -4.58 -14.16 4.20
CA MET A 115 -3.35 -14.32 4.98
C MET A 115 -3.61 -15.18 6.23
N PRO A 116 -2.84 -16.26 6.42
CA PRO A 116 -2.97 -17.12 7.59
C PRO A 116 -2.39 -16.46 8.85
N LEU A 117 -2.80 -16.98 10.01
CA LEU A 117 -2.06 -16.75 11.25
C LEU A 117 -0.79 -17.60 11.23
N ALA A 118 0.31 -17.00 11.66
CA ALA A 118 1.58 -17.67 11.89
C ALA A 118 1.89 -17.65 13.39
N GLY A 119 2.28 -18.79 13.96
CA GLY A 119 2.89 -18.91 15.29
C GLY A 119 4.41 -18.89 15.23
N ASP A 120 5.05 -19.09 16.38
CA ASP A 120 6.51 -19.17 16.55
C ASP A 120 7.31 -17.96 16.02
N ASN A 121 6.77 -16.74 16.14
CA ASN A 121 7.41 -15.53 15.60
C ASN A 121 8.14 -14.72 16.66
N THR A 122 9.23 -14.06 16.25
CA THR A 122 9.84 -12.96 17.00
C THR A 122 9.50 -11.63 16.33
N VAL A 123 9.02 -10.68 17.13
CA VAL A 123 8.65 -9.33 16.68
C VAL A 123 9.42 -8.32 17.52
N THR A 124 10.26 -7.51 16.89
CA THR A 124 11.06 -6.47 17.55
C THR A 124 10.66 -5.10 17.02
N LEU A 125 10.27 -4.20 17.91
CA LEU A 125 9.99 -2.80 17.59
C LEU A 125 11.29 -2.00 17.61
N ILE A 126 11.55 -1.23 16.56
CA ILE A 126 12.71 -0.34 16.41
C ILE A 126 12.18 1.08 16.23
N ALA A 127 12.32 1.90 17.28
CA ALA A 127 11.82 3.27 17.31
C ALA A 127 12.87 4.29 16.84
N GLU A 128 14.17 3.97 16.99
CA GLU A 128 15.24 4.85 16.57
C GLU A 128 15.44 4.79 15.05
N TYR A 129 15.37 5.95 14.41
CA TYR A 129 15.32 6.08 12.96
C TYR A 129 16.58 5.53 12.27
N GLN A 130 17.76 5.80 12.83
CA GLN A 130 19.02 5.30 12.25
C GLN A 130 19.24 3.82 12.57
N GLU A 131 18.87 3.37 13.78
CA GLU A 131 18.99 1.97 14.18
C GLU A 131 18.19 1.05 13.24
N SER A 132 17.01 1.48 12.79
CA SER A 132 16.21 0.69 11.84
C SER A 132 16.87 0.59 10.45
N LEU A 133 17.51 1.67 9.97
CA LEU A 133 18.26 1.67 8.71
C LEU A 133 19.47 0.74 8.80
N ASP A 134 20.19 0.78 9.92
CA ASP A 134 21.38 -0.05 10.15
C ASP A 134 21.01 -1.52 10.34
N ALA A 135 19.89 -1.83 11.02
CA ALA A 135 19.37 -3.19 11.15
C ALA A 135 18.92 -3.77 9.79
N MET A 136 18.29 -2.95 8.94
CA MET A 136 17.96 -3.35 7.56
C MET A 136 19.23 -3.59 6.73
N ALA A 137 20.24 -2.73 6.87
CA ALA A 137 21.51 -2.88 6.18
C ALA A 137 22.20 -4.19 6.58
N GLU A 138 22.22 -4.52 7.87
CA GLU A 138 22.82 -5.76 8.36
C GLU A 138 22.09 -7.00 7.85
N ALA A 139 20.76 -6.98 7.83
CA ALA A 139 19.98 -8.08 7.26
C ALA A 139 20.31 -8.29 5.78
N VAL A 140 20.34 -7.23 4.96
CA VAL A 140 20.71 -7.32 3.53
C VAL A 140 22.15 -7.81 3.36
N ARG A 141 23.05 -7.40 4.26
CA ARG A 141 24.45 -7.82 4.23
C ARG A 141 24.59 -9.32 4.47
N GLY A 142 23.73 -9.90 5.32
CA GLY A 142 23.63 -11.34 5.59
C GLY A 142 22.93 -12.18 4.52
N ALA A 143 22.34 -11.56 3.49
CA ALA A 143 21.54 -12.25 2.47
C ALA A 143 22.36 -13.27 1.65
N ARG A 144 21.73 -14.41 1.36
CA ARG A 144 22.28 -15.60 0.68
C ARG A 144 21.64 -15.91 -0.66
N HIS A 145 20.39 -15.51 -0.89
CA HIS A 145 19.64 -15.78 -2.11
C HIS A 145 19.05 -14.50 -2.70
N TYR A 146 18.30 -13.76 -1.90
CA TYR A 146 17.65 -12.53 -2.34
C TYR A 146 17.43 -11.51 -1.22
N ALA A 147 17.30 -10.25 -1.63
CA ALA A 147 16.75 -9.19 -0.82
C ALA A 147 15.67 -8.46 -1.62
N HIS A 148 14.46 -8.40 -1.06
CA HIS A 148 13.30 -7.71 -1.60
C HIS A 148 13.07 -6.43 -0.83
N ILE A 149 13.10 -5.29 -1.51
CA ILE A 149 13.00 -3.96 -0.92
C ILE A 149 11.85 -3.20 -1.59
N GLU A 150 10.83 -2.84 -0.83
CA GLU A 150 9.70 -2.06 -1.31
C GLU A 150 9.45 -0.87 -0.39
N PHE A 151 9.61 0.35 -0.90
CA PHE A 151 9.39 1.54 -0.10
C PHE A 151 8.66 2.63 -0.89
N TYR A 152 7.70 3.28 -0.23
CA TYR A 152 7.05 4.47 -0.77
C TYR A 152 8.08 5.56 -1.11
N ILE A 153 9.00 5.89 -0.21
CA ILE A 153 10.12 6.78 -0.50
C ILE A 153 11.43 6.02 -0.24
N LEU A 154 12.31 6.03 -1.25
CA LEU A 154 13.62 5.41 -1.23
C LEU A 154 14.62 6.37 -1.89
N GLN A 155 15.56 6.88 -1.10
CA GLN A 155 16.54 7.87 -1.52
C GLN A 155 17.92 7.42 -1.06
N SER A 156 18.92 7.46 -1.95
CA SER A 156 20.33 7.36 -1.58
C SER A 156 20.79 8.71 -1.06
N ASP A 157 21.16 8.76 0.21
CA ASP A 157 21.69 9.92 0.93
C ASP A 157 22.63 9.47 2.06
N ALA A 158 23.07 10.40 2.90
CA ALA A 158 24.04 10.12 3.95
C ALA A 158 23.51 9.15 5.03
N ALA A 159 22.24 9.29 5.44
CA ALA A 159 21.64 8.44 6.47
C ALA A 159 21.42 6.99 5.97
N THR A 160 21.11 6.86 4.68
CA THR A 160 20.81 5.58 4.03
C THR A 160 22.02 4.91 3.39
N ASP A 161 23.19 5.56 3.37
CA ASP A 161 24.37 5.06 2.67
C ASP A 161 24.77 3.65 3.09
N ASN A 162 24.65 3.35 4.39
CA ASN A 162 24.95 2.04 4.95
C ASN A 162 24.09 0.93 4.32
N LEU A 163 22.79 1.19 4.13
CA LEU A 163 21.86 0.25 3.50
C LEU A 163 22.17 0.10 2.00
N PHE A 164 22.42 1.18 1.28
CA PHE A 164 22.78 1.09 -0.14
C PHE A 164 24.11 0.36 -0.37
N ARG A 165 25.10 0.53 0.53
CA ARG A 165 26.34 -0.26 0.49
C ARG A 165 26.08 -1.74 0.73
N ALA A 166 25.23 -2.08 1.69
CA ALA A 166 24.84 -3.48 1.92
C ALA A 166 24.19 -4.09 0.66
N MET A 167 23.34 -3.33 -0.05
CA MET A 167 22.75 -3.75 -1.32
C MET A 167 23.82 -3.93 -2.41
N GLU A 168 24.79 -3.02 -2.51
CA GLU A 168 25.93 -3.11 -3.44
C GLU A 168 26.77 -4.37 -3.16
N GLU A 169 27.09 -4.62 -1.88
CA GLU A 169 27.81 -5.81 -1.43
C GLU A 169 27.04 -7.09 -1.74
N ALA A 170 25.71 -7.11 -1.54
CA ALA A 170 24.86 -8.24 -1.88
C ALA A 170 24.87 -8.50 -3.40
N CYS A 171 24.67 -7.47 -4.22
CA CYS A 171 24.74 -7.60 -5.68
C CYS A 171 26.12 -8.11 -6.14
N ALA A 172 27.20 -7.60 -5.55
CA ALA A 172 28.56 -8.03 -5.86
C ALA A 172 28.83 -9.52 -5.52
N ARG A 173 28.14 -10.07 -4.52
CA ARG A 173 28.15 -11.50 -4.20
C ARG A 173 27.24 -12.35 -5.11
N GLY A 174 26.52 -11.73 -6.05
CA GLY A 174 25.56 -12.39 -6.92
C GLY A 174 24.19 -12.63 -6.27
N ILE A 175 23.90 -12.00 -5.13
CA ILE A 175 22.59 -12.06 -4.48
C ILE A 175 21.59 -11.21 -5.27
N THR A 176 20.37 -11.72 -5.45
CA THR A 176 19.35 -10.99 -6.20
C THR A 176 18.74 -9.88 -5.35
N VAL A 177 19.00 -8.62 -5.68
CA VAL A 177 18.40 -7.47 -5.01
C VAL A 177 17.28 -6.90 -5.88
N ARG A 178 16.03 -6.99 -5.41
CA ARG A 178 14.85 -6.43 -6.09
C ARG A 178 14.32 -5.22 -5.36
N VAL A 179 14.06 -4.14 -6.09
CA VAL A 179 13.65 -2.86 -5.53
C VAL A 179 12.37 -2.34 -6.17
N LEU A 180 11.37 -2.06 -5.36
CA LEU A 180 10.16 -1.34 -5.73
C LEU A 180 10.13 0.02 -5.03
N LEU A 181 10.01 1.08 -5.82
CA LEU A 181 9.87 2.44 -5.29
C LEU A 181 8.75 3.20 -5.98
N ASP A 182 8.03 4.01 -5.21
CA ASP A 182 6.90 4.77 -5.72
C ASP A 182 7.34 5.85 -6.73
N HIS A 183 6.78 5.86 -7.94
CA HIS A 183 7.20 6.85 -8.94
C HIS A 183 6.93 8.29 -8.50
N TRP A 184 5.72 8.60 -8.05
CA TRP A 184 5.33 9.99 -7.81
C TRP A 184 5.95 10.55 -6.53
N ALA A 185 6.05 9.73 -5.49
CA ALA A 185 6.62 10.13 -4.21
C ALA A 185 8.11 10.46 -4.29
N ASN A 186 8.86 9.78 -5.19
CA ASN A 186 10.30 9.94 -5.33
C ASN A 186 10.69 10.98 -6.41
N ARG A 187 9.91 11.12 -7.49
CA ARG A 187 10.28 11.96 -8.65
C ARG A 187 10.63 13.41 -8.30
N GLY A 188 9.96 13.99 -7.29
CA GLY A 188 10.17 15.36 -6.84
C GLY A 188 11.16 15.52 -5.68
N LYS A 189 11.77 14.44 -5.21
CA LYS A 189 12.65 14.45 -4.03
C LYS A 189 14.11 14.71 -4.39
N PRO A 190 14.89 15.26 -3.44
CA PRO A 190 16.35 15.32 -3.58
C PRO A 190 16.93 13.94 -3.95
N ASN A 191 18.06 13.91 -4.65
CA ASN A 191 18.78 12.67 -4.97
C ASN A 191 18.02 11.63 -5.82
N TYR A 192 16.83 11.90 -6.35
CA TYR A 192 16.06 10.92 -7.13
C TYR A 192 16.87 10.31 -8.28
N LYS A 193 17.47 11.15 -9.14
CA LYS A 193 18.32 10.69 -10.26
C LYS A 193 19.57 9.94 -9.79
N ALA A 194 20.19 10.40 -8.71
CA ALA A 194 21.38 9.75 -8.15
C ALA A 194 21.04 8.37 -7.58
N THR A 195 19.87 8.25 -6.93
CA THR A 195 19.34 6.99 -6.39
C THR A 195 19.10 6.00 -7.51
N LEU A 196 18.38 6.38 -8.57
CA LEU A 196 18.16 5.50 -9.73
C LEU A 196 19.48 5.08 -10.38
N LYS A 197 20.40 6.03 -10.59
CA LYS A 197 21.73 5.73 -11.14
C LYS A 197 22.50 4.73 -10.26
N ARG A 198 22.40 4.85 -8.93
CA ARG A 198 23.07 3.94 -7.99
C ARG A 198 22.48 2.54 -8.07
N LEU A 199 21.15 2.41 -8.13
CA LEU A 199 20.44 1.15 -8.36
C LEU A 199 20.84 0.50 -9.69
N ASP A 200 20.89 1.29 -10.78
CA ASP A 200 21.37 0.82 -12.09
C ASP A 200 22.82 0.33 -12.02
N THR A 201 23.70 1.11 -11.38
CA THR A 201 25.15 0.84 -11.33
C THR A 201 25.47 -0.41 -10.50
N MET A 202 24.74 -0.65 -9.41
CA MET A 202 24.93 -1.84 -8.58
C MET A 202 24.36 -3.12 -9.20
N GLY A 203 23.53 -3.01 -10.24
CA GLY A 203 22.87 -4.16 -10.87
C GLY A 203 21.61 -4.64 -10.14
N ALA A 204 21.01 -3.81 -9.30
CA ALA A 204 19.74 -4.14 -8.65
C ALA A 204 18.61 -4.20 -9.68
N GLN A 205 17.71 -5.17 -9.55
CA GLN A 205 16.51 -5.25 -10.36
C GLN A 205 15.47 -4.30 -9.79
N TRP A 206 15.26 -3.13 -10.39
CA TRP A 206 14.37 -2.12 -9.82
C TRP A 206 13.24 -1.70 -10.76
N HIS A 207 12.05 -1.49 -10.18
CA HIS A 207 10.86 -1.05 -10.91
C HIS A 207 10.12 0.05 -10.16
N LEU A 208 9.53 0.96 -10.92
CA LEU A 208 8.66 2.00 -10.38
C LEU A 208 7.27 1.44 -10.10
N MET A 209 6.80 1.62 -8.87
CA MET A 209 5.41 1.33 -8.53
C MET A 209 4.47 2.39 -9.09
N LEU A 210 3.33 1.93 -9.61
CA LEU A 210 2.25 2.76 -10.16
C LEU A 210 2.78 3.90 -11.07
N PRO A 211 3.50 3.59 -12.17
CA PRO A 211 4.20 4.60 -12.95
C PRO A 211 3.25 5.58 -13.68
N VAL A 212 3.46 6.88 -13.45
CA VAL A 212 2.85 7.98 -14.21
C VAL A 212 3.81 8.52 -15.30
N GLN A 213 3.91 7.82 -16.43
CA GLN A 213 4.78 8.10 -17.58
C GLN A 213 4.00 7.97 -18.92
N PRO A 214 3.06 8.89 -19.22
CA PRO A 214 2.15 8.75 -20.38
C PRO A 214 2.90 8.64 -21.72
N LEU A 215 4.03 9.34 -21.87
CA LEU A 215 4.88 9.27 -23.07
C LEU A 215 5.54 7.89 -23.29
N LYS A 216 5.55 7.02 -22.27
CA LYS A 216 6.06 5.65 -22.34
C LYS A 216 4.94 4.61 -22.33
N GLY A 217 3.68 5.02 -22.54
CA GLY A 217 2.51 4.14 -22.49
C GLY A 217 2.18 3.61 -21.08
N LYS A 218 2.86 4.11 -20.04
CA LYS A 218 2.65 3.69 -18.64
C LYS A 218 1.90 4.80 -17.92
N TYR A 219 0.60 4.65 -17.72
CA TYR A 219 -0.19 5.63 -16.96
C TYR A 219 -1.01 4.93 -15.88
N GLN A 220 -0.71 5.27 -14.63
CA GLN A 220 -1.51 4.92 -13.47
C GLN A 220 -2.08 6.18 -12.84
N ARG A 221 -3.13 5.99 -12.06
CA ARG A 221 -3.79 7.05 -11.28
C ARG A 221 -2.79 7.68 -10.30
N PRO A 222 -2.52 9.00 -10.39
CA PRO A 222 -1.57 9.67 -9.50
C PRO A 222 -2.03 9.72 -8.03
N ASP A 223 -3.34 9.71 -7.80
CA ASP A 223 -3.97 9.72 -6.46
C ASP A 223 -3.85 8.36 -5.74
N LEU A 224 -3.67 7.27 -6.49
CA LEU A 224 -3.40 5.96 -5.92
C LEU A 224 -1.90 5.73 -5.90
N ARG A 225 -1.34 5.61 -4.69
CA ARG A 225 0.08 5.31 -4.49
C ARG A 225 0.23 4.07 -3.61
N ASN A 226 1.36 3.38 -3.75
CA ASN A 226 1.66 2.24 -2.88
C ASN A 226 2.49 2.74 -1.69
N HIS A 227 1.85 2.78 -0.52
CA HIS A 227 2.45 3.30 0.71
C HIS A 227 3.14 2.24 1.58
N ARG A 228 3.30 1.02 1.08
CA ARG A 228 3.99 -0.04 1.82
C ARG A 228 5.48 0.27 1.99
N LYS A 229 6.05 -0.28 3.06
CA LYS A 229 7.46 -0.24 3.44
C LYS A 229 7.79 -1.64 3.92
N LEU A 230 8.37 -2.44 3.05
CA LEU A 230 8.68 -3.84 3.27
C LEU A 230 10.14 -4.06 2.89
N LEU A 231 10.86 -4.82 3.71
CA LEU A 231 12.12 -5.42 3.34
C LEU A 231 12.06 -6.89 3.72
N VAL A 232 12.39 -7.81 2.81
CA VAL A 232 12.42 -9.25 3.07
C VAL A 232 13.77 -9.77 2.62
N VAL A 233 14.43 -10.55 3.46
CA VAL A 233 15.72 -11.18 3.16
C VAL A 233 15.57 -12.68 3.31
N ASP A 234 15.81 -13.39 2.20
CA ASP A 234 15.81 -14.87 2.08
C ASP A 234 14.56 -15.62 2.57
N GLY A 235 13.52 -14.92 3.01
CA GLY A 235 12.36 -15.53 3.69
C GLY A 235 12.55 -15.71 5.19
N ASP A 236 13.71 -15.31 5.74
CA ASP A 236 14.08 -15.51 7.15
C ASP A 236 13.77 -14.30 8.02
N VAL A 237 13.96 -13.10 7.45
CA VAL A 237 13.79 -11.82 8.16
C VAL A 237 12.97 -10.88 7.30
N ALA A 238 12.01 -10.21 7.91
CA ALA A 238 11.31 -9.09 7.28
C ALA A 238 11.34 -7.83 8.16
N PHE A 239 11.21 -6.68 7.50
CA PHE A 239 10.95 -5.40 8.14
C PHE A 239 9.69 -4.80 7.55
N MET A 240 8.84 -4.22 8.40
CA MET A 240 7.70 -3.42 7.97
C MET A 240 7.41 -2.31 8.98
N GLY A 241 6.79 -1.21 8.53
CA GLY A 241 6.47 -0.11 9.44
C GLY A 241 6.11 1.17 8.72
N SER A 242 6.31 2.30 9.39
CA SER A 242 5.97 3.63 8.87
C SER A 242 7.14 4.38 8.24
N GLN A 243 8.37 3.98 8.56
CA GLN A 243 9.59 4.64 8.12
C GLN A 243 9.86 4.43 6.62
N ASN A 244 10.25 5.50 5.92
CA ASN A 244 10.79 5.44 4.56
C ASN A 244 12.33 5.35 4.58
N VAL A 245 12.94 4.93 3.46
CA VAL A 245 14.40 4.92 3.31
C VAL A 245 14.85 6.28 2.79
N THR A 246 15.13 7.20 3.70
CA THR A 246 15.66 8.54 3.44
C THR A 246 16.18 9.12 4.75
N ASP A 247 16.96 10.18 4.72
CA ASP A 247 17.24 11.01 5.91
C ASP A 247 15.93 11.42 6.62
N SER A 248 15.94 11.47 7.97
CA SER A 248 14.75 11.77 8.78
C SER A 248 14.18 13.17 8.56
N THR A 249 14.94 14.10 7.98
CA THR A 249 14.47 15.42 7.52
C THR A 249 13.84 15.38 6.11
N TYR A 250 13.90 14.23 5.43
CA TYR A 250 13.58 14.00 4.02
C TYR A 250 14.45 14.85 3.06
N ASN A 251 15.60 15.32 3.54
CA ASN A 251 16.49 16.26 2.85
C ASN A 251 15.77 17.55 2.41
N LEU A 252 14.68 17.95 3.09
CA LEU A 252 13.93 19.14 2.74
C LEU A 252 14.55 20.37 3.41
N PRO A 253 14.93 21.43 2.66
CA PRO A 253 15.59 22.61 3.25
C PRO A 253 14.80 23.26 4.38
N LYS A 254 13.46 23.25 4.28
CA LYS A 254 12.58 23.78 5.34
C LYS A 254 12.64 22.95 6.62
N ASN A 255 12.78 21.63 6.50
CA ASN A 255 12.84 20.74 7.65
C ASN A 255 14.20 20.87 8.35
N ILE A 256 15.28 20.84 7.58
CA ILE A 256 16.65 21.03 8.08
C ILE A 256 16.77 22.36 8.83
N ARG A 257 16.34 23.48 8.21
CA ARG A 257 16.39 24.80 8.86
C ARG A 257 15.59 24.89 10.16
N ARG A 258 14.57 24.04 10.33
CA ARG A 258 13.69 24.03 11.51
C ARG A 258 14.03 22.92 12.51
N GLY A 259 15.02 22.07 12.23
CA GLY A 259 15.32 20.88 13.02
C GLY A 259 14.15 19.89 13.08
N LEU A 260 13.37 19.75 11.99
CA LEU A 260 12.24 18.82 11.93
C LEU A 260 12.70 17.45 11.45
N HIS A 261 12.41 16.45 12.27
CA HIS A 261 12.69 15.05 12.01
C HIS A 261 11.40 14.23 12.10
N TRP A 262 11.28 13.22 11.23
CA TRP A 262 10.20 12.24 11.33
C TRP A 262 10.47 11.28 12.47
N VAL A 263 9.44 11.02 13.26
CA VAL A 263 9.40 9.97 14.26
C VAL A 263 8.55 8.85 13.69
N ASP A 264 9.16 7.70 13.50
CA ASP A 264 8.56 6.53 12.86
C ASP A 264 8.82 5.28 13.69
N LEU A 265 8.11 4.20 13.38
CA LEU A 265 8.30 2.91 14.00
C LEU A 265 8.50 1.85 12.92
N MET A 266 9.57 1.08 13.04
CA MET A 266 9.81 -0.12 12.25
C MET A 266 9.64 -1.37 13.10
N VAL A 267 9.21 -2.44 12.47
CA VAL A 267 9.06 -3.75 13.08
C VAL A 267 9.97 -4.70 12.32
N ARG A 268 10.87 -5.37 13.04
CA ARG A 268 11.64 -6.51 12.52
C ARG A 268 10.92 -7.79 12.90
N LEU A 269 10.73 -8.66 11.93
CA LEU A 269 9.98 -9.91 12.01
C LEU A 269 10.92 -11.07 11.68
N GLN A 270 10.82 -12.15 12.46
CA GLN A 270 11.47 -13.43 12.19
C GLN A 270 10.50 -14.56 12.48
N GLY A 271 10.66 -15.66 11.74
CA GLY A 271 9.80 -16.82 11.84
C GLY A 271 8.74 -16.86 10.74
N PRO A 272 7.75 -17.75 10.87
CA PRO A 272 6.86 -18.12 9.77
C PRO A 272 6.03 -16.97 9.17
N VAL A 273 5.81 -15.87 9.91
CA VAL A 273 5.12 -14.67 9.41
C VAL A 273 5.84 -14.01 8.24
N VAL A 274 7.16 -14.20 8.09
CA VAL A 274 7.96 -13.61 7.01
C VAL A 274 7.47 -14.08 5.63
N ALA A 275 7.01 -15.33 5.51
CA ALA A 275 6.42 -15.84 4.28
C ALA A 275 5.20 -15.00 3.83
N SER A 276 4.36 -14.58 4.78
CA SER A 276 3.20 -13.72 4.47
C SER A 276 3.63 -12.32 4.02
N VAL A 277 4.71 -11.76 4.60
CA VAL A 277 5.26 -10.48 4.15
C VAL A 277 5.85 -10.62 2.74
N ASN A 278 6.57 -11.71 2.46
CA ASN A 278 7.12 -11.99 1.15
C ASN A 278 6.02 -12.11 0.08
N SER A 279 4.92 -12.82 0.37
CA SER A 279 3.75 -12.89 -0.53
C SER A 279 3.23 -11.53 -0.96
N VAL A 280 3.22 -10.55 -0.04
CA VAL A 280 2.78 -9.19 -0.33
C VAL A 280 3.75 -8.51 -1.29
N PHE A 281 5.06 -8.65 -1.09
CA PHE A 281 6.06 -8.14 -2.01
C PHE A 281 5.96 -8.79 -3.40
N LEU A 282 5.90 -10.13 -3.47
CA LEU A 282 5.82 -10.87 -4.73
C LEU A 282 4.57 -10.50 -5.53
N SER A 283 3.44 -10.27 -4.84
CA SER A 283 2.21 -9.74 -5.42
C SER A 283 2.42 -8.37 -6.09
N ASP A 284 3.14 -7.47 -5.42
CA ASP A 284 3.40 -6.13 -5.94
C ASP A 284 4.44 -6.17 -7.06
N TRP A 285 5.45 -7.03 -6.97
CA TRP A 285 6.42 -7.28 -8.04
C TRP A 285 5.71 -7.70 -9.32
N TYR A 286 4.95 -8.80 -9.28
CA TYR A 286 4.18 -9.30 -10.43
C TYR A 286 3.22 -8.24 -10.99
N SER A 287 2.64 -7.41 -10.12
CA SER A 287 1.75 -6.32 -10.55
C SER A 287 2.47 -5.29 -11.43
N GLU A 288 3.75 -5.05 -11.21
CA GLU A 288 4.57 -4.08 -11.96
C GLU A 288 5.41 -4.71 -13.09
N THR A 289 5.77 -5.99 -12.98
CA THR A 289 6.73 -6.64 -13.89
C THR A 289 6.13 -7.71 -14.79
N ASP A 290 4.96 -8.27 -14.46
CA ASP A 290 4.42 -9.50 -15.07
C ASP A 290 5.30 -10.76 -14.86
N GLU A 291 6.32 -10.68 -14.00
CA GLU A 291 7.21 -11.79 -13.66
C GLU A 291 6.65 -12.55 -12.45
N GLU A 292 6.43 -13.85 -12.62
CA GLU A 292 5.97 -14.75 -11.57
C GLU A 292 7.18 -15.41 -10.89
N LEU A 293 7.41 -15.07 -9.63
CA LEU A 293 8.54 -15.55 -8.82
C LEU A 293 8.10 -16.69 -7.89
N SER A 294 7.37 -17.68 -8.42
CA SER A 294 6.76 -18.74 -7.62
C SER A 294 7.77 -19.61 -6.86
N ALA A 295 9.00 -19.74 -7.38
CA ALA A 295 10.07 -20.49 -6.73
C ALA A 295 10.60 -19.85 -5.44
N GLU A 296 10.33 -18.57 -5.23
CA GLU A 296 10.74 -17.81 -4.03
C GLU A 296 9.63 -17.75 -2.98
N PHE A 297 8.50 -18.42 -3.25
CA PHE A 297 7.41 -18.64 -2.32
C PHE A 297 7.39 -20.11 -1.89
N ASP A 298 8.36 -20.49 -1.05
CA ASP A 298 8.42 -21.83 -0.48
C ASP A 298 7.58 -21.90 0.80
N VAL A 299 6.31 -22.28 0.62
CA VAL A 299 5.37 -22.52 1.71
C VAL A 299 5.55 -23.89 2.38
N GLU A 300 6.32 -24.79 1.76
CA GLU A 300 6.52 -26.16 2.24
C GLU A 300 7.67 -26.24 3.25
N ASN A 301 8.69 -25.37 3.11
CA ASN A 301 9.84 -25.28 4.01
C ASN A 301 9.87 -23.98 4.82
N ILE A 302 8.77 -23.70 5.54
CA ILE A 302 8.76 -22.57 6.48
C ILE A 302 9.32 -23.05 7.82
N ASP A 303 10.53 -22.60 8.13
CA ASP A 303 11.15 -22.86 9.42
C ASP A 303 10.39 -22.18 10.57
N THR A 304 10.22 -22.90 11.68
CA THR A 304 9.73 -22.33 12.92
C THR A 304 10.72 -21.29 13.43
N GLY A 305 10.23 -20.13 13.86
CA GLY A 305 11.07 -19.10 14.44
C GLY A 305 11.38 -19.38 15.92
N PRO A 306 12.34 -18.66 16.50
CA PRO A 306 12.74 -18.83 17.89
C PRO A 306 11.78 -18.14 18.90
N GLY A 307 10.75 -17.45 18.43
CA GLY A 307 9.84 -16.69 19.28
C GLY A 307 8.55 -17.44 19.57
N ASP A 308 7.67 -16.82 20.34
CA ASP A 308 6.41 -17.41 20.82
C ASP A 308 5.17 -16.56 20.45
N LEU A 309 5.31 -15.65 19.49
CA LEU A 309 4.23 -14.74 19.09
C LEU A 309 3.42 -15.28 17.91
N ASP A 310 2.10 -15.23 18.06
CA ASP A 310 1.17 -15.35 16.95
C ASP A 310 1.08 -14.02 16.20
N ALA A 311 1.29 -14.04 14.89
CA ALA A 311 1.29 -12.87 14.04
C ALA A 311 0.50 -13.12 12.74
N GLN A 312 -0.26 -12.11 12.32
CA GLN A 312 -1.02 -12.14 11.06
C GLN A 312 -0.74 -10.87 10.27
N VAL A 313 -0.30 -11.04 9.02
CA VAL A 313 -0.13 -9.93 8.08
C VAL A 313 -1.50 -9.55 7.52
N VAL A 314 -1.82 -8.25 7.51
CA VAL A 314 -3.10 -7.75 7.01
C VAL A 314 -2.85 -6.76 5.88
N PRO A 315 -2.84 -7.24 4.62
CA PRO A 315 -2.61 -6.38 3.48
C PRO A 315 -3.83 -5.51 3.20
N SER A 316 -3.57 -4.30 2.71
CA SER A 316 -4.59 -3.34 2.28
C SER A 316 -4.23 -2.71 0.94
N GLY A 317 -5.22 -2.11 0.30
CA GLY A 317 -5.04 -1.42 -0.98
C GLY A 317 -6.23 -1.62 -1.92
N PRO A 318 -6.22 -0.94 -3.08
CA PRO A 318 -7.35 -0.86 -4.00
C PRO A 318 -7.79 -2.17 -4.68
N GLY A 319 -7.10 -3.29 -4.45
CA GLY A 319 -7.63 -4.61 -4.84
C GLY A 319 -7.95 -5.54 -3.67
N PHE A 320 -8.02 -5.02 -2.45
CA PHE A 320 -8.79 -5.60 -1.36
C PHE A 320 -10.12 -4.84 -1.27
N GLU A 321 -11.20 -5.45 -1.78
CA GLU A 321 -12.50 -4.75 -1.93
C GLU A 321 -13.21 -4.49 -0.58
N SER A 322 -12.75 -5.11 0.51
CA SER A 322 -13.51 -5.24 1.75
C SER A 322 -13.04 -4.39 2.93
N GLU A 323 -12.25 -3.33 2.70
CA GLU A 323 -11.76 -2.41 3.74
C GLU A 323 -11.16 -3.14 4.96
N ASN A 324 -10.32 -4.14 4.70
CA ASN A 324 -9.80 -5.10 5.68
C ASN A 324 -9.26 -4.42 6.95
N ASN A 325 -8.43 -3.38 6.79
CA ASN A 325 -7.83 -2.64 7.90
C ASN A 325 -8.87 -1.93 8.76
N LEU A 326 -9.88 -1.29 8.16
CA LEU A 326 -10.93 -0.60 8.91
C LEU A 326 -11.68 -1.62 9.76
N ARG A 327 -12.12 -2.74 9.18
CA ARG A 327 -12.83 -3.80 9.90
C ARG A 327 -12.00 -4.39 11.04
N LEU A 328 -10.70 -4.59 10.82
CA LEU A 328 -9.79 -5.04 11.87
C LEU A 328 -9.70 -4.04 13.02
N PHE A 329 -9.46 -2.76 12.74
CA PHE A 329 -9.37 -1.74 13.78
C PHE A 329 -10.68 -1.60 14.56
N LEU A 330 -11.83 -1.62 13.89
CA LEU A 330 -13.14 -1.64 14.55
C LEU A 330 -13.26 -2.85 15.48
N GLY A 331 -12.92 -4.04 15.00
CA GLY A 331 -12.96 -5.27 15.77
C GLY A 331 -12.05 -5.22 17.01
N LEU A 332 -10.82 -4.72 16.87
CA LEU A 332 -9.88 -4.55 17.99
C LEU A 332 -10.39 -3.51 19.01
N LEU A 333 -10.94 -2.39 18.56
CA LEU A 333 -11.53 -1.38 19.43
C LEU A 333 -12.72 -1.92 20.21
N TYR A 334 -13.62 -2.65 19.55
CA TYR A 334 -14.75 -3.28 20.22
C TYR A 334 -14.34 -4.43 21.16
N ALA A 335 -13.22 -5.10 20.90
CA ALA A 335 -12.67 -6.14 21.77
C ALA A 335 -11.80 -5.61 22.93
N ALA A 336 -11.38 -4.34 22.91
CA ALA A 336 -10.49 -3.79 23.93
C ALA A 336 -11.15 -3.74 25.33
N GLU A 337 -10.49 -4.32 26.34
CA GLU A 337 -11.05 -4.43 27.70
C GLU A 337 -10.43 -3.47 28.72
N ARG A 338 -9.26 -2.86 28.44
CA ARG A 338 -8.52 -2.06 29.44
C ARG A 338 -7.93 -0.77 28.90
N LYS A 339 -7.27 -0.81 27.75
CA LYS A 339 -6.56 0.34 27.19
C LYS A 339 -6.37 0.19 25.69
N VAL A 340 -6.57 1.31 24.98
CA VAL A 340 -6.20 1.45 23.57
C VAL A 340 -5.18 2.59 23.48
N THR A 341 -4.07 2.37 22.77
CA THR A 341 -3.10 3.42 22.43
C THR A 341 -3.04 3.53 20.92
N ILE A 342 -3.36 4.72 20.39
CA ILE A 342 -3.39 4.99 18.96
C ILE A 342 -2.34 6.05 18.67
N VAL A 343 -1.40 5.72 17.77
CA VAL A 343 -0.44 6.67 17.21
C VAL A 343 -0.65 6.68 15.70
N SER A 344 -0.98 7.84 15.15
CA SER A 344 -1.17 8.02 13.71
C SER A 344 -0.68 9.40 13.30
N PRO A 345 0.02 9.55 12.16
CA PRO A 345 0.37 10.86 11.62
C PRO A 345 -0.87 11.67 11.21
N TYR A 346 -2.00 10.99 10.98
CA TYR A 346 -3.26 11.59 10.56
C TYR A 346 -4.43 11.00 11.33
N PHE A 347 -5.13 11.82 12.09
CA PHE A 347 -6.39 11.43 12.73
C PHE A 347 -7.56 11.99 11.92
N VAL A 348 -7.98 11.22 10.91
CA VAL A 348 -9.13 11.52 10.03
C VAL A 348 -10.03 10.29 9.97
N PRO A 349 -10.62 9.86 11.11
CA PRO A 349 -11.46 8.67 11.15
C PRO A 349 -12.75 8.89 10.35
N ASP A 350 -13.29 7.82 9.79
CA ASP A 350 -14.69 7.83 9.34
C ASP A 350 -15.63 7.73 10.55
N GLU A 351 -16.94 7.84 10.30
CA GLU A 351 -17.96 7.77 11.36
C GLU A 351 -17.88 6.45 12.14
N SER A 352 -17.56 5.34 11.46
CA SER A 352 -17.48 4.03 12.10
C SER A 352 -16.31 3.93 13.08
N LEU A 353 -15.11 4.37 12.66
CA LEU A 353 -13.92 4.35 13.50
C LEU A 353 -14.05 5.31 14.68
N LEU A 354 -14.61 6.51 14.46
CA LEU A 354 -14.85 7.46 15.54
C LEU A 354 -15.85 6.91 16.57
N LEU A 355 -16.92 6.28 16.11
CA LEU A 355 -17.91 5.65 16.99
C LEU A 355 -17.29 4.49 17.78
N ALA A 356 -16.43 3.67 17.16
CA ALA A 356 -15.74 2.59 17.85
C ALA A 356 -14.77 3.10 18.92
N VAL A 357 -13.99 4.14 18.62
CA VAL A 357 -13.08 4.78 19.60
C VAL A 357 -13.86 5.34 20.78
N THR A 358 -14.91 6.13 20.52
CA THR A 358 -15.72 6.74 21.58
C THR A 358 -16.46 5.68 22.40
N THR A 359 -16.96 4.61 21.76
CA THR A 359 -17.60 3.48 22.43
C THR A 359 -16.63 2.74 23.35
N ALA A 360 -15.39 2.49 22.89
CA ALA A 360 -14.34 1.89 23.71
C ALA A 360 -14.04 2.75 24.94
N CYS A 361 -14.02 4.08 24.82
CA CYS A 361 -13.85 4.98 25.97
C CYS A 361 -15.05 4.97 26.94
N GLN A 362 -16.28 4.91 26.42
CA GLN A 362 -17.51 4.99 27.23
C GLN A 362 -17.82 3.69 27.99
N ARG A 363 -17.36 2.54 27.49
CA ARG A 363 -17.54 1.24 28.16
C ARG A 363 -16.69 1.07 29.42
N GLY A 364 -15.68 1.92 29.62
CA GLY A 364 -14.61 1.73 30.61
C GLY A 364 -13.48 0.88 30.04
#